data_AF-A0ABD0XG08-F1
#
_entry.id   AF-A0ABD0XG08-F1
#
_cell.length_a   1.000
_cell.length_b   1.000
_cell.length_c   1.000
_cell.angle_alpha   90.00
_cell.angle_beta   90.00
_cell.angle_gamma   90.00
#
_symmetry.space_group_name_H-M   'P 1'
#
loop_
_entity.id
_entity.type
_entity.pdbx_description
1 polymer ?
#
loop_
_entity_poly.entity_id
_entity_poly.type
_entity_poly.pdbx_seq_one_letter_code
_entity_poly.pdbx_strand_id
1 'polypeptide(L)'
;MGLTIEDMECCVCLQPYSRREKIPRILHCKHTFCGPCLQAMSRRQSVLLTVCCPLCRWITCNHPGLPLAASMLVNTDIWDQIPETQQEEVEAEEQEEERGELEEGEKEGMRAINQTQNSTQCKWHFGVKLKTKIFLRRLRHR
;
A
#
# COMPACT_ATOMS: atom_id res chain seq x y z
N MET A 1 -23.93 0.10 -18.06
CA MET A 1 -23.27 1.42 -17.85
C MET A 1 -21.85 1.11 -17.45
N GLY A 2 -20.86 1.64 -18.15
CA GLY A 2 -19.44 1.35 -17.87
C GLY A 2 -18.98 2.02 -16.57
N LEU A 3 -17.95 1.45 -15.92
CA LEU A 3 -17.26 2.11 -14.82
C LEU A 3 -16.42 3.27 -15.37
N THR A 4 -16.34 4.36 -14.63
CA THR A 4 -15.51 5.51 -14.97
C THR A 4 -14.10 5.33 -14.41
N ILE A 5 -13.13 6.14 -14.86
CA ILE A 5 -11.75 6.10 -14.34
C ILE A 5 -11.73 6.34 -12.82
N GLU A 6 -12.61 7.18 -12.30
CA GLU A 6 -12.74 7.48 -10.87
C GLU A 6 -13.22 6.26 -10.06
N ASP A 7 -13.98 5.35 -10.69
CA ASP A 7 -14.42 4.09 -10.07
C ASP A 7 -13.29 3.04 -9.98
N MET A 8 -12.19 3.26 -10.72
CA MET A 8 -11.02 2.37 -10.75
C MET A 8 -9.95 2.74 -9.72
N GLU A 9 -10.24 3.68 -8.83
CA GLU A 9 -9.36 4.10 -7.75
C GLU A 9 -9.98 3.89 -6.36
N CYS A 10 -9.13 3.66 -5.36
CA CYS A 10 -9.60 3.59 -3.99
C CYS A 10 -9.82 4.99 -3.40
N CYS A 11 -11.04 5.32 -3.00
CA CYS A 11 -11.37 6.64 -2.41
C CYS A 11 -10.66 6.99 -1.09
N VAL A 12 -9.93 6.06 -0.46
CA VAL A 12 -9.15 6.30 0.77
C VAL A 12 -7.71 6.70 0.47
N CYS A 13 -7.04 5.99 -0.42
CA CYS A 13 -5.64 6.28 -0.77
C CYS A 13 -5.48 7.03 -2.09
N LEU A 14 -6.55 7.16 -2.89
CA LEU A 14 -6.58 7.80 -4.20
C LEU A 14 -5.53 7.21 -5.13
N GLN A 15 -5.46 5.88 -5.16
CA GLN A 15 -4.55 5.12 -6.01
C GLN A 15 -5.35 4.09 -6.81
N PRO A 16 -4.92 3.77 -8.04
CA PRO A 16 -5.59 2.78 -8.88
C PRO A 16 -5.58 1.40 -8.23
N TYR A 17 -6.63 0.64 -8.49
CA TYR A 17 -6.66 -0.77 -8.11
C TYR A 17 -5.67 -1.58 -8.95
N SER A 18 -5.11 -2.63 -8.34
CA SER A 18 -4.14 -3.51 -9.00
C SER A 18 -4.40 -4.97 -8.67
N ARG A 19 -3.93 -5.87 -9.53
CA ARG A 19 -4.11 -7.33 -9.37
C ARG A 19 -3.27 -7.91 -8.22
N ARG A 20 -2.19 -7.23 -7.79
CA ARG A 20 -1.28 -7.70 -6.73
C ARG A 20 -1.55 -7.05 -5.37
N GLU A 21 -1.40 -5.73 -5.29
CA GLU A 21 -1.33 -5.02 -4.00
C GLU A 21 -2.65 -4.36 -3.60
N LYS A 22 -3.29 -3.67 -4.55
CA LYS A 22 -4.49 -2.87 -4.32
C LYS A 22 -5.71 -3.61 -4.84
N ILE A 23 -5.92 -4.82 -4.31
CA ILE A 23 -7.08 -5.64 -4.67
C ILE A 23 -8.37 -4.95 -4.17
N PRO A 24 -9.34 -4.65 -5.06
CA PRO A 24 -10.61 -4.02 -4.70
C PRO A 24 -11.49 -5.00 -3.92
N ARG A 25 -11.86 -4.65 -2.69
CA ARG A 25 -12.62 -5.52 -1.77
C ARG A 25 -13.89 -4.84 -1.28
N ILE A 26 -14.97 -5.62 -1.18
CA ILE A 26 -16.32 -5.17 -0.85
C ILE A 26 -16.60 -5.38 0.63
N LEU A 27 -16.98 -4.32 1.34
CA LEU A 27 -17.55 -4.40 2.69
C LEU A 27 -19.02 -4.86 2.66
N HIS A 28 -19.59 -5.26 3.80
CA HIS A 28 -21.01 -5.69 3.85
C HIS A 28 -22.00 -4.61 3.38
N CYS A 29 -21.63 -3.34 3.49
CA CYS A 29 -22.39 -2.20 2.99
C CYS A 29 -22.24 -1.94 1.47
N LYS A 30 -21.57 -2.84 0.74
CA LYS A 30 -21.33 -2.78 -0.71
C LYS A 30 -20.35 -1.71 -1.21
N HIS A 31 -19.80 -0.89 -0.33
CA HIS A 31 -18.68 0.00 -0.69
C HIS A 31 -17.37 -0.78 -0.89
N THR A 32 -16.58 -0.33 -1.85
CA THR A 32 -15.32 -0.97 -2.25
C THR A 32 -14.11 -0.15 -1.83
N PHE A 33 -13.08 -0.83 -1.33
CA PHE A 33 -11.79 -0.24 -0.93
C PHE A 33 -10.66 -1.21 -1.25
N CYS A 34 -9.42 -0.74 -1.35
CA CYS A 34 -8.29 -1.64 -1.55
C CYS A 34 -7.93 -2.40 -0.27
N GLY A 35 -7.42 -3.63 -0.40
CA GLY A 35 -7.00 -4.48 0.71
C GLY A 35 -6.13 -3.78 1.78
N PRO A 36 -5.05 -3.06 1.40
CA PRO A 36 -4.21 -2.33 2.34
C PRO A 36 -4.97 -1.26 3.15
N CYS A 37 -5.89 -0.52 2.51
CA CYS A 37 -6.70 0.48 3.20
C CYS A 37 -7.67 -0.17 4.19
N LEU A 38 -8.29 -1.29 3.82
CA LEU A 38 -9.16 -2.04 4.75
C LEU A 38 -8.39 -2.53 5.98
N GLN A 39 -7.18 -3.04 5.79
CA GLN A 39 -6.30 -3.47 6.86
C GLN A 39 -5.92 -2.31 7.80
N ALA A 40 -5.54 -1.17 7.24
CA ALA A 40 -5.19 0.03 8.01
C ALA A 40 -6.38 0.59 8.81
N MET A 41 -7.61 0.52 8.27
CA MET A 41 -8.83 0.97 8.95
C MET A 41 -9.37 -0.02 9.98
N SER A 42 -8.81 -1.23 10.02
CA SER A 42 -9.33 -2.28 10.88
C SER A 42 -8.96 -2.08 12.35
N ARG A 43 -9.89 -2.47 13.22
CA ARG A 43 -9.75 -2.41 14.66
C ARG A 43 -10.02 -3.78 15.25
N ARG A 44 -9.10 -4.26 16.08
CA ARG A 44 -9.28 -5.50 16.82
C ARG A 44 -10.10 -5.22 18.08
N GLN A 45 -11.21 -5.93 18.22
CA GLN A 45 -12.08 -5.91 19.39
C GLN A 45 -12.22 -7.35 19.90
N SER A 46 -11.50 -7.67 20.97
CA SER A 46 -11.34 -9.03 21.50
C SER A 46 -11.00 -10.07 20.40
N VAL A 47 -11.96 -10.94 20.08
CA VAL A 47 -11.90 -12.04 19.11
C VAL A 47 -12.51 -11.64 17.76
N LEU A 48 -12.68 -10.35 17.47
CA LEU A 48 -13.23 -9.86 16.20
C LEU A 48 -12.33 -8.79 15.59
N LEU A 49 -12.31 -8.75 14.26
CA LEU A 49 -11.75 -7.65 13.49
C LEU A 49 -12.88 -6.84 12.87
N THR A 50 -12.90 -5.54 13.17
CA THR A 50 -13.97 -4.63 12.76
C THR A 50 -13.43 -3.56 11.82
N VAL A 51 -14.20 -3.21 10.79
CA VAL A 51 -13.92 -2.08 9.88
C VAL A 51 -15.15 -1.19 9.81
N CYS A 52 -14.99 0.10 10.05
CA CYS A 52 -16.04 1.09 9.86
C CYS A 52 -15.92 1.71 8.47
N CYS A 53 -16.97 1.67 7.66
CA CYS A 53 -16.96 2.25 6.33
C CYS A 53 -16.84 3.79 6.40
N PRO A 54 -15.87 4.42 5.72
CA PRO A 54 -15.74 5.88 5.72
C PRO A 54 -16.88 6.61 4.99
N LEU A 55 -17.63 5.91 4.12
CA LEU A 55 -18.71 6.49 3.32
C LEU A 55 -20.05 6.49 4.07
N CYS A 56 -20.42 5.36 4.69
CA CYS A 56 -21.73 5.19 5.33
C CYS A 56 -21.69 4.84 6.82
N ARG A 57 -20.50 4.73 7.42
CA ARG A 57 -20.28 4.36 8.83
C ARG A 57 -20.78 2.97 9.25
N TRP A 58 -21.19 2.13 8.28
CA TRP A 58 -21.53 0.73 8.56
C TRP A 58 -20.32 -0.04 9.09
N ILE A 59 -20.52 -0.85 10.13
CA ILE A 59 -19.48 -1.67 10.74
C ILE A 59 -19.53 -3.08 10.15
N THR A 60 -18.42 -3.52 9.57
CA THR A 60 -18.23 -4.89 9.12
C THR A 60 -17.34 -5.63 10.12
N CYS A 61 -17.86 -6.74 10.67
CA CYS A 61 -17.17 -7.60 11.61
C CYS A 61 -16.69 -8.87 10.91
N ASN A 62 -15.47 -9.31 11.22
CA ASN A 62 -14.82 -10.47 10.63
C ASN A 62 -14.21 -11.34 11.72
N HIS A 63 -14.18 -12.65 11.47
CA HIS A 63 -13.52 -13.59 12.37
C HIS A 63 -11.99 -13.48 12.22
N PRO A 64 -11.20 -13.47 13.30
CA PRO A 64 -9.76 -13.25 13.28
C PRO A 64 -8.97 -14.45 12.73
N GLY A 65 -9.65 -15.55 12.39
CA GLY A 65 -9.03 -16.76 11.84
C GLY A 65 -8.56 -16.63 10.39
N LEU A 66 -8.90 -15.53 9.70
CA LEU A 66 -8.45 -15.23 8.35
C LEU A 66 -7.81 -13.84 8.30
N PRO A 67 -6.86 -13.60 7.38
CA PRO A 67 -6.43 -12.25 7.07
C PRO A 67 -7.65 -11.37 6.73
N LEU A 68 -7.71 -10.15 7.28
CA LEU A 68 -8.86 -9.27 7.09
C LEU A 68 -9.19 -9.06 5.61
N ALA A 69 -8.15 -8.85 4.80
CA ALA A 69 -8.29 -8.74 3.35
C ALA A 69 -8.99 -9.98 2.78
N ALA A 70 -8.57 -11.19 3.17
CA ALA A 70 -9.17 -12.44 2.70
C ALA A 70 -10.61 -12.68 3.21
N SER A 71 -11.06 -11.96 4.22
CA SER A 71 -12.43 -12.07 4.74
C SER A 71 -13.46 -11.31 3.88
N MET A 72 -13.01 -10.35 3.06
CA MET A 72 -13.85 -9.55 2.18
C MET A 72 -13.77 -10.06 0.74
N LEU A 73 -14.94 -10.10 0.09
CA LEU A 73 -15.06 -10.47 -1.33
C LEU A 73 -14.34 -9.45 -2.21
N VAL A 74 -13.71 -9.93 -3.28
CA VAL A 74 -13.16 -9.07 -4.33
C VAL A 74 -14.31 -8.50 -5.15
N ASN A 75 -14.24 -7.22 -5.51
CA ASN A 75 -15.18 -6.62 -6.46
C ASN A 75 -14.79 -7.07 -7.87
N THR A 76 -15.53 -8.04 -8.41
CA THR A 76 -15.29 -8.61 -9.74
C THR A 76 -15.50 -7.60 -10.86
N ASP A 77 -16.50 -6.71 -10.72
CA ASP A 77 -16.81 -5.70 -11.74
C ASP A 77 -15.62 -4.76 -11.98
N ILE A 78 -14.94 -4.37 -10.91
CA ILE A 78 -13.70 -3.57 -10.97
C ILE A 78 -12.53 -4.48 -11.38
N TRP A 79 -12.38 -5.64 -10.76
CA TRP A 79 -11.25 -6.55 -10.99
C TRP A 79 -11.06 -6.93 -12.45
N ASP A 80 -12.15 -7.24 -13.14
CA ASP A 80 -12.18 -7.65 -14.54
C ASP A 80 -11.77 -6.51 -15.48
N GLN A 81 -11.86 -5.26 -15.01
CA GLN A 81 -11.45 -4.07 -15.75
C GLN A 81 -10.02 -3.62 -15.43
N ILE A 82 -9.37 -4.19 -14.40
CA ILE A 82 -7.97 -3.92 -14.12
C ILE A 82 -7.13 -4.57 -15.23
N PRO A 83 -6.35 -3.79 -16.00
CA PRO A 83 -5.55 -4.35 -17.08
C PRO A 83 -4.47 -5.26 -16.49
N GLU A 84 -4.16 -6.33 -17.19
CA GLU A 84 -3.14 -7.31 -16.77
C GLU A 84 -1.71 -6.79 -17.01
N THR A 85 -1.57 -5.56 -17.52
CA THR A 85 -0.32 -4.96 -17.98
C THR A 85 0.77 -4.91 -16.90
N GLN A 86 1.72 -5.84 -17.03
CA GLN A 86 3.17 -5.59 -17.05
C GLN A 86 3.79 -4.89 -15.84
N GLN A 87 3.53 -5.40 -14.63
CA GLN A 87 4.34 -5.04 -13.45
C GLN A 87 5.79 -5.53 -13.53
N GLU A 88 6.10 -6.44 -14.47
CA GLU A 88 7.46 -6.90 -14.74
C GLU A 88 8.35 -5.80 -15.37
N GLU A 89 7.78 -4.82 -16.08
CA GLU A 89 8.55 -3.77 -16.75
C GLU A 89 9.02 -2.69 -15.76
N VAL A 90 8.16 -2.29 -14.81
CA VAL A 90 8.52 -1.30 -13.77
C VAL A 90 9.49 -1.87 -12.74
N GLU A 91 9.32 -3.13 -12.34
CA GLU A 91 10.24 -3.83 -11.43
C GLU A 91 11.61 -4.11 -12.09
N ALA A 92 11.66 -4.26 -13.43
CA ALA A 92 12.90 -4.45 -14.18
C ALA A 92 13.67 -3.12 -14.36
N GLU A 93 12.96 -2.01 -14.63
CA GLU A 93 13.56 -0.68 -14.74
C GLU A 93 14.15 -0.20 -13.39
N GLU A 94 13.46 -0.43 -12.27
CA GLU A 94 13.97 -0.09 -10.93
C GLU A 94 15.22 -0.91 -10.55
N GLN A 95 15.31 -2.17 -11.00
CA GLN A 95 16.48 -3.04 -10.77
C GLN A 95 17.68 -2.70 -11.67
N GLU A 96 17.45 -2.13 -12.86
CA GLU A 96 18.51 -1.65 -13.75
C GLU A 96 19.10 -0.32 -13.27
N GLU A 97 18.29 0.60 -12.74
CA GLU A 97 18.78 1.84 -12.12
C GLU A 97 19.68 1.56 -10.90
N GLU A 98 19.29 0.66 -9.98
CA GLU A 98 20.09 0.32 -8.79
C GLU A 98 21.43 -0.36 -9.15
N ARG A 99 21.49 -1.10 -10.26
CA ARG A 99 22.72 -1.74 -10.76
C ARG A 99 23.68 -0.73 -11.41
N GLY A 100 23.15 0.31 -12.06
CA GLY A 100 23.96 1.36 -12.69
C GLY A 100 24.73 2.23 -11.68
N GLU A 101 24.15 2.51 -10.51
CA GLU A 101 24.74 3.39 -9.49
C GLU A 101 25.96 2.76 -8.77
N LEU A 102 26.05 1.43 -8.70
CA LEU A 102 27.17 0.73 -8.05
C LEU A 102 28.46 0.70 -8.89
N GLU A 103 28.38 0.78 -10.23
CA GLU A 103 29.56 0.75 -11.11
C GLU A 103 30.27 2.10 -11.27
N GLU A 104 29.60 3.22 -11.01
CA GLU A 104 30.22 4.56 -11.07
C GLU A 104 31.03 4.91 -9.81
N GLY A 105 30.74 4.29 -8.66
CA GLY A 105 31.40 4.57 -7.37
C GLY A 105 32.82 4.03 -7.21
N GLU A 106 33.26 3.06 -8.02
CA GLU A 106 34.59 2.43 -7.86
C GLU A 106 35.75 3.23 -8.50
N LYS A 107 35.49 4.29 -9.27
CA LYS A 107 36.55 5.10 -9.91
C LYS A 107 36.99 6.32 -9.10
N GLU A 108 36.25 6.72 -8.07
CA GLU A 108 36.60 7.86 -7.20
C GLU A 108 37.23 7.45 -5.85
N GLY A 109 37.47 6.15 -5.63
CA GLY A 109 37.90 5.59 -4.33
C GLY A 109 39.39 5.74 -3.94
N MET A 110 40.23 6.48 -4.68
CA MET A 110 41.69 6.37 -4.53
C MET A 110 42.44 7.53 -3.84
N ARG A 111 41.78 8.54 -3.24
CA ARG A 111 42.52 9.68 -2.63
C ARG A 111 42.28 10.01 -1.16
N ALA A 112 41.33 9.42 -0.45
CA ALA A 112 40.92 10.02 0.83
C ALA A 112 40.68 9.06 2.00
N ILE A 113 41.62 8.19 2.39
CA ILE A 113 41.48 7.48 3.70
C ILE A 113 42.80 7.03 4.35
N ASN A 114 43.80 7.90 4.41
CA ASN A 114 44.90 7.73 5.36
C ASN A 114 44.72 8.73 6.49
N GLN A 115 43.81 8.49 7.45
CA GLN A 115 43.99 8.95 8.83
C GLN A 115 42.86 8.52 9.77
N THR A 116 43.30 7.88 10.84
CA THR A 116 42.72 7.80 12.19
C THR A 116 41.61 6.79 12.49
N GLN A 117 42.10 5.71 13.10
CA GLN A 117 41.47 4.83 14.06
C GLN A 117 40.73 5.64 15.16
N ASN A 118 39.50 5.27 15.50
CA ASN A 118 39.21 4.63 16.79
C ASN A 118 37.76 4.12 16.88
N SER A 119 37.65 2.98 17.53
CA SER A 119 36.49 2.21 17.97
C SER A 119 35.39 3.06 18.63
N THR A 120 34.11 2.76 18.34
CA THR A 120 33.21 2.10 19.32
C THR A 120 31.78 1.94 18.80
N GLN A 121 31.41 0.66 18.64
CA GLN A 121 30.17 0.03 19.11
C GLN A 121 28.78 0.48 18.58
N CYS A 122 28.15 -0.51 17.95
CA CYS A 122 26.81 -0.58 17.38
C CYS A 122 25.67 -0.22 18.34
N LYS A 123 24.65 0.51 17.85
CA LYS A 123 23.25 0.38 18.28
C LYS A 123 22.30 0.58 17.09
N TRP A 124 21.60 -0.50 16.75
CA TRP A 124 20.53 -0.54 15.76
C TRP A 124 19.34 0.29 16.23
N HIS A 125 18.95 1.30 15.46
CA HIS A 125 17.60 1.86 15.49
C HIS A 125 17.12 2.04 14.05
N PHE A 126 16.33 1.07 13.59
CA PHE A 126 15.52 1.17 12.39
C PHE A 126 14.50 2.31 12.58
N GLY A 127 14.70 3.40 11.86
CA GLY A 127 13.79 4.55 11.82
C GLY A 127 13.40 4.86 10.38
N VAL A 128 12.63 3.98 9.74
CA VAL A 128 12.03 4.31 8.45
C VAL A 128 10.97 5.38 8.70
N LYS A 129 11.30 6.63 8.33
CA LYS A 129 10.36 7.76 8.29
C LYS A 129 9.36 7.53 7.17
N LEU A 130 8.27 6.82 7.48
CA LEU A 130 7.12 6.75 6.60
C LEU A 130 6.48 8.15 6.56
N LYS A 131 6.68 8.87 5.44
CA LYS A 131 6.08 10.19 5.22
C LYS A 131 4.56 10.02 5.09
N THR A 132 3.85 10.14 6.20
CA THR A 132 2.39 10.17 6.23
C THR A 132 1.89 11.47 5.58
N LYS A 133 1.48 11.43 4.32
CA LYS A 133 0.58 12.45 3.76
C LYS A 133 -0.86 11.95 3.90
N ILE A 134 -1.35 11.97 5.13
CA ILE A 134 -2.78 11.95 5.43
C ILE A 134 -3.27 13.38 5.17
N PHE A 135 -4.02 13.60 4.10
CA PHE A 135 -4.73 14.87 3.91
C PHE A 135 -6.23 14.63 3.82
N LEU A 136 -6.91 14.95 4.91
CA LEU A 136 -8.36 14.93 5.04
C LEU A 136 -8.98 15.91 4.03
N ARG A 137 -9.80 15.42 3.09
CA ARG A 137 -10.77 16.25 2.39
C ARG A 137 -12.19 15.65 2.49
N ARG A 138 -12.83 16.09 3.58
CA ARG A 138 -14.22 16.53 3.74
C ARG A 138 -15.34 15.79 3.00
N LEU A 139 -16.20 15.14 3.81
CA LEU A 139 -17.66 15.06 3.60
C LEU A 139 -18.23 16.43 3.15
N ARG A 140 -19.13 16.45 2.15
CA ARG A 140 -20.53 16.94 2.27
C ARG A 140 -21.26 17.01 0.91
N HIS A 141 -22.56 16.68 0.97
CA HIS A 141 -23.67 16.84 -0.01
C HIS A 141 -23.84 15.64 -0.97
N ARG A 142 -24.97 14.93 -1.01
CA ARG A 142 -26.35 15.19 -0.57
C ARG A 142 -27.07 13.86 -0.36
#